data_AF-A0A167J7P6-F1
#
_entry.id   AF-A0A167J7P6-F1
#
_cell.length_a   1.000
_cell.length_b   1.000
_cell.length_c   1.000
_cell.angle_alpha   90.00
_cell.angle_beta   90.00
_cell.angle_gamma   90.00
#
_symmetry.space_group_name_H-M   'P 1'
#
loop_
_entity.id
_entity.type
_entity.pdbx_description
1 polymer ?
#
loop_
_entity_poly.entity_id
_entity_poly.type
_entity_poly.pdbx_seq_one_letter_code
_entity_poly.pdbx_strand_id
1 'polypeptide(L)'
;MAKKRTNVVPIIEDARHPHKYRMLVPMVDVIFADVAQPDQARIITLNAHHFLKNDGHIVISIKASCIDSTVDAATVFAREVKKLQEERVKPQEQLTLEPYERDHAVVVGKYVRNK
;
A
#
# COMPACT_ATOMS: atom_id res chain seq x y z
N MET A 1 7.17 15.79 -12.82
CA MET A 1 7.05 14.42 -13.36
C MET A 1 5.86 14.31 -14.33
N ALA A 2 4.61 14.47 -13.86
CA ALA A 2 3.41 14.34 -14.71
C ALA A 2 3.35 15.30 -15.90
N LYS A 3 3.83 16.55 -15.78
CA LYS A 3 3.89 17.51 -16.91
C LYS A 3 4.67 17.03 -18.14
N LYS A 4 5.59 16.07 -17.99
CA LYS A 4 6.42 15.54 -19.09
C LYS A 4 5.99 14.14 -19.55
N ARG A 5 5.16 13.44 -18.76
CA ARG A 5 4.78 12.03 -18.99
C ARG A 5 3.28 11.94 -19.18
N THR A 6 2.85 11.72 -20.41
CA THR A 6 1.43 11.65 -20.80
C THR A 6 0.70 10.44 -20.20
N ASN A 7 1.43 9.42 -19.77
CA ASN A 7 0.90 8.24 -19.09
C ASN A 7 0.74 8.40 -17.58
N VAL A 8 0.92 9.60 -17.02
CA VAL A 8 0.77 9.88 -15.59
C VAL A 8 -0.34 10.92 -15.40
N VAL A 9 -1.44 10.51 -14.78
CA VAL A 9 -2.57 11.39 -14.44
C VAL A 9 -2.43 11.82 -12.98
N PRO A 10 -2.15 13.11 -12.69
CA PRO A 10 -2.04 13.59 -11.32
C PRO A 10 -3.43 13.75 -10.70
N ILE A 11 -3.62 13.26 -9.47
CA ILE A 11 -4.83 13.44 -8.67
C ILE A 11 -4.42 14.10 -7.35
N ILE A 12 -4.93 15.29 -7.07
CA ILE A 12 -4.66 16.03 -5.83
C ILE A 12 -5.88 15.85 -4.93
N GLU A 13 -5.88 14.81 -4.11
CA GLU A 13 -6.96 14.52 -3.17
C GLU A 13 -6.43 13.63 -2.01
N ASP A 14 -7.16 13.57 -0.90
CA ASP A 14 -6.80 12.71 0.23
C ASP A 14 -7.06 11.22 -0.08
N ALA A 15 -6.01 10.39 0.00
CA ALA A 15 -6.08 8.96 -0.23
C ALA A 15 -6.99 8.20 0.74
N ARG A 16 -7.31 8.79 1.91
CA ARG A 16 -8.29 8.25 2.87
C ARG A 16 -9.73 8.25 2.36
N HIS A 17 -10.01 9.01 1.29
CA HIS A 17 -11.36 9.24 0.76
C HIS A 17 -11.47 8.84 -0.73
N PRO A 18 -11.32 7.54 -1.08
CA PRO A 18 -11.29 7.09 -2.49
C PRO A 18 -12.56 7.41 -3.29
N HIS A 19 -13.70 7.60 -2.62
CA HIS A 19 -14.94 8.01 -3.26
C HIS A 19 -14.84 9.38 -3.95
N LYS A 20 -13.94 10.28 -3.54
CA LYS A 20 -13.81 11.61 -4.14
C LYS A 20 -13.20 11.60 -5.54
N TYR A 21 -12.30 10.67 -5.82
CA TYR A 21 -11.66 10.50 -7.14
C TYR A 21 -12.13 9.25 -7.88
N ARG A 22 -13.24 8.65 -7.45
CA ARG A 22 -13.80 7.43 -8.08
C ARG A 22 -14.13 7.58 -9.56
N MET A 23 -14.36 8.82 -10.03
CA MET A 23 -14.67 9.10 -11.43
C MET A 23 -13.42 9.15 -12.32
N LEU A 24 -12.24 9.29 -11.71
CA LEU A 24 -10.97 9.46 -12.43
C LEU A 24 -10.19 8.16 -12.56
N VAL A 25 -10.33 7.26 -11.58
CA VAL A 25 -9.52 6.03 -11.49
C VAL A 25 -10.36 4.82 -11.95
N PRO A 26 -10.00 4.17 -13.07
CA PRO A 26 -10.61 2.91 -13.47
C PRO A 26 -10.11 1.75 -12.59
N MET A 27 -10.59 0.54 -12.85
CA MET A 27 -10.03 -0.65 -12.21
C MET A 27 -8.56 -0.85 -12.60
N VAL A 28 -7.67 -0.96 -11.61
CA VAL A 28 -6.22 -1.09 -11.76
C VAL A 28 -5.75 -2.52 -11.48
N ASP A 29 -4.60 -2.87 -12.04
CA ASP A 29 -3.97 -4.18 -11.87
C ASP A 29 -3.04 -4.24 -10.64
N VAL A 30 -2.44 -3.08 -10.30
CA VAL A 30 -1.45 -2.97 -9.22
C VAL A 30 -1.66 -1.66 -8.46
N ILE A 31 -1.56 -1.72 -7.13
CA ILE A 31 -1.43 -0.56 -6.25
C ILE A 31 -0.02 -0.53 -5.66
N PHE A 32 0.65 0.60 -5.78
CA PHE A 32 1.89 0.88 -5.05
C PHE A 32 1.60 1.92 -3.97
N ALA A 33 2.06 1.67 -2.74
CA ALA A 33 1.79 2.53 -1.59
C ALA A 33 3.08 2.89 -0.85
N ASP A 34 3.42 4.18 -0.85
CA ASP A 34 4.54 4.77 -0.13
C ASP A 34 4.05 5.91 0.77
N VAL A 35 2.98 5.62 1.52
CA VAL A 35 2.33 6.56 2.41
C VAL A 35 2.89 6.37 3.81
N ALA A 36 3.59 7.38 4.32
CA ALA A 36 4.16 7.39 5.68
C ALA A 36 3.12 7.79 6.73
N GLN A 37 2.06 6.98 6.92
CA GLN A 37 1.00 7.22 7.91
C GLN A 37 0.79 5.99 8.80
N PRO A 38 0.46 6.15 10.10
CA PRO A 38 0.14 5.02 10.97
C PRO A 38 -1.08 4.19 10.52
N ASP A 39 -2.01 4.81 9.78
CA ASP A 39 -3.21 4.17 9.22
C ASP A 39 -3.01 3.64 7.78
N GLN A 40 -1.75 3.38 7.39
CA GLN A 40 -1.36 2.94 6.03
C GLN A 40 -2.16 1.73 5.53
N ALA A 41 -2.24 0.65 6.31
CA ALA A 41 -2.99 -0.56 5.92
C ALA A 41 -4.46 -0.23 5.55
N ARG A 42 -5.13 0.61 6.35
CA ARG A 42 -6.52 1.01 6.09
C ARG A 42 -6.66 1.82 4.79
N ILE A 43 -5.75 2.76 4.55
CA ILE A 43 -5.74 3.57 3.31
C ILE A 43 -5.63 2.67 2.09
N ILE A 44 -4.68 1.73 2.12
CA ILE A 44 -4.39 0.82 1.01
C ILE A 44 -5.59 -0.09 0.75
N THR A 45 -6.16 -0.69 1.80
CA THR A 45 -7.31 -1.58 1.67
C THR A 45 -8.53 -0.86 1.10
N LEU A 46 -8.84 0.35 1.59
CA LEU A 46 -9.94 1.15 1.05
C LEU A 46 -9.75 1.41 -0.46
N ASN A 47 -8.53 1.75 -0.86
CA ASN A 47 -8.22 1.94 -2.28
C ASN A 47 -8.31 0.64 -3.08
N ALA A 48 -7.85 -0.48 -2.52
CA ALA A 48 -7.93 -1.78 -3.15
C ALA A 48 -9.38 -2.22 -3.37
N HIS A 49 -10.26 -2.01 -2.38
CA HIS A 49 -11.68 -2.34 -2.52
C HIS A 49 -12.39 -1.53 -3.61
N HIS A 50 -11.97 -0.28 -3.81
CA HIS A 50 -12.56 0.60 -4.82
C HIS A 50 -12.02 0.35 -6.23
N PHE A 51 -10.70 0.13 -6.36
CA PHE A 51 -10.02 0.22 -7.65
C PHE A 51 -9.24 -1.04 -8.03
N LEU A 52 -8.85 -1.91 -7.10
CA LEU A 52 -8.02 -3.06 -7.45
C LEU A 52 -8.87 -4.22 -7.96
N LYS A 53 -8.48 -4.76 -9.11
CA LYS A 53 -9.09 -5.96 -9.68
C LYS A 53 -8.93 -7.14 -8.71
N ASN A 54 -9.83 -8.11 -8.78
CA ASN A 54 -9.61 -9.39 -8.09
C ASN A 54 -8.31 -10.00 -8.61
N ASP A 55 -7.55 -10.64 -7.73
CA ASP A 55 -6.23 -11.17 -8.03
C ASP A 55 -5.16 -10.12 -8.43
N GLY A 56 -5.47 -8.83 -8.28
CA GLY A 56 -4.52 -7.73 -8.46
C GLY A 56 -3.44 -7.71 -7.38
N HIS A 57 -2.36 -6.97 -7.62
CA HIS A 57 -1.20 -6.93 -6.73
C HIS A 57 -1.14 -5.63 -5.94
N ILE A 58 -0.58 -5.72 -4.74
CA ILE A 58 -0.29 -4.58 -3.89
C ILE A 58 1.18 -4.64 -3.50
N VAL A 59 1.87 -3.53 -3.66
CA VAL A 59 3.25 -3.34 -3.25
C VAL A 59 3.28 -2.20 -2.23
N ILE A 60 3.79 -2.47 -1.04
CA ILE A 60 3.72 -1.55 0.10
C ILE A 60 5.12 -1.29 0.60
N SER A 61 5.52 -0.03 0.61
CA SER A 61 6.72 0.46 1.28
C SER A 61 6.37 0.75 2.75
N ILE A 62 6.92 -0.04 3.66
CA ILE A 62 6.70 0.09 5.11
C ILE A 62 7.94 0.74 5.71
N LYS A 63 7.76 1.94 6.24
CA LYS A 63 8.77 2.65 7.02
C LYS A 63 8.46 2.53 8.50
N ALA A 64 9.19 1.68 9.22
CA ALA A 64 8.85 1.36 10.61
C ALA A 64 8.81 2.60 11.51
N SER A 65 9.77 3.51 11.33
CA SER A 65 9.89 4.76 12.10
C SER A 65 8.71 5.73 11.95
N CYS A 66 7.93 5.64 10.87
CA CYS A 66 6.74 6.47 10.66
C CYS A 66 5.46 5.84 11.23
N ILE A 67 5.47 4.54 11.51
CA ILE A 67 4.33 3.83 12.08
C ILE A 67 4.42 3.82 13.60
N ASP A 68 5.55 3.35 14.13
CA ASP A 68 5.82 3.30 15.55
C ASP A 68 7.34 3.30 15.78
N SER A 69 7.87 4.42 16.27
CA SER A 69 9.30 4.60 16.53
C SER A 69 9.75 4.00 17.86
N THR A 70 8.83 3.46 18.67
CA THR A 70 9.14 2.94 20.02
C THR A 70 9.42 1.45 20.05
N VAL A 71 9.19 0.76 18.93
CA VAL A 71 9.32 -0.71 18.82
C VAL A 71 10.24 -1.08 17.66
N ASP A 72 10.80 -2.28 17.73
CA ASP A 72 11.70 -2.79 16.68
C ASP A 72 10.99 -2.89 15.32
N ALA A 73 11.72 -2.58 14.25
CA ALA A 73 11.21 -2.58 12.88
C ALA A 73 10.57 -3.93 12.47
N ALA A 74 11.19 -5.05 12.86
CA ALA A 74 10.65 -6.38 12.62
C ALA A 74 9.24 -6.59 13.22
N THR A 75 8.99 -6.03 14.40
CA THR A 75 7.69 -6.09 15.07
C THR A 75 6.66 -5.25 14.32
N VAL A 76 7.04 -4.06 13.84
CA VAL A 76 6.17 -3.22 13.00
C VAL A 76 5.80 -3.94 11.72
N PHE A 77 6.78 -4.54 11.03
CA PHE A 77 6.54 -5.27 9.78
C PHE A 77 5.57 -6.43 9.99
N ALA A 78 5.75 -7.25 11.02
CA ALA A 78 4.85 -8.35 11.34
C ALA A 78 3.41 -7.87 11.63
N ARG A 79 3.26 -6.74 12.34
CA ARG A 79 1.95 -6.14 12.63
C ARG A 79 1.26 -5.66 11.35
N GLU A 80 1.97 -4.96 10.47
CA GLU A 80 1.42 -4.48 9.20
C GLU A 80 1.04 -5.64 8.26
N VAL A 81 1.89 -6.67 8.15
CA VAL A 81 1.57 -7.87 7.37
C VAL A 81 0.30 -8.55 7.89
N LYS A 82 0.12 -8.61 9.21
CA LYS A 82 -1.10 -9.17 9.82
C LYS A 82 -2.34 -8.35 9.49
N LYS A 83 -2.27 -7.01 9.58
CA LYS A 83 -3.38 -6.13 9.18
C LYS A 83 -3.78 -6.33 7.72
N LEU A 84 -2.79 -6.49 6.83
CA LEU A 84 -3.05 -6.75 5.40
C LEU A 84 -3.77 -8.09 5.18
N GLN A 85 -3.38 -9.13 5.92
CA GLN A 85 -4.05 -10.44 5.88
C GLN A 85 -5.51 -10.38 6.34
N GLU A 86 -5.78 -9.60 7.39
CA GLU A 86 -7.15 -9.34 7.89
C GLU A 86 -8.00 -8.65 6.82
N GLU A 87 -7.37 -7.81 6.00
CA GLU A 87 -8.01 -7.01 4.94
C GLU A 87 -8.00 -7.65 3.54
N ARG A 88 -7.93 -8.99 3.49
CA ARG A 88 -8.02 -9.79 2.25
C ARG A 88 -6.85 -9.61 1.28
N VAL A 89 -5.70 -9.18 1.77
CA VAL A 89 -4.45 -9.16 1.02
C VAL A 89 -3.62 -10.36 1.46
N LYS A 90 -3.38 -11.30 0.55
CA LYS A 90 -2.50 -12.45 0.79
C LYS A 90 -1.06 -12.01 0.54
N PRO A 91 -0.21 -11.84 1.57
CA PRO A 91 1.20 -11.52 1.37
C PRO A 91 1.89 -12.67 0.64
N GLN A 92 2.78 -12.32 -0.27
CA GLN A 92 3.57 -13.26 -1.07
C GLN A 92 5.05 -13.16 -0.74
N GLU A 93 5.54 -11.93 -0.58
CA GLU A 93 6.96 -11.67 -0.36
C GLU A 93 7.13 -10.45 0.55
N GLN A 94 8.17 -10.49 1.37
CA GLN A 94 8.62 -9.37 2.19
C GLN A 94 10.14 -9.29 2.06
N LEU A 95 10.65 -8.10 1.75
CA LEU A 95 12.07 -7.84 1.60
C LEU A 95 12.45 -6.56 2.34
N THR A 96 13.50 -6.61 3.15
CA THR A 96 14.10 -5.41 3.73
C THR A 96 14.95 -4.68 2.69
N LEU A 97 14.94 -3.35 2.72
CA LEU A 97 15.67 -2.54 1.73
C LEU A 97 17.12 -2.25 2.12
N GLU A 98 17.68 -3.00 3.06
CA GLU A 98 19.09 -2.89 3.41
C GLU A 98 19.97 -3.37 2.24
N PRO A 99 21.06 -2.64 1.89
CA PRO A 99 21.69 -1.54 2.63
C PRO A 99 21.21 -0.12 2.23
N TYR A 100 20.23 0.03 1.34
CA TYR A 100 19.83 1.31 0.76
C TYR A 100 19.00 2.17 1.72
N GLU A 101 18.02 1.58 2.41
CA GLU A 101 17.19 2.27 3.39
C GLU A 101 17.09 1.46 4.70
N ARG A 102 17.42 2.10 5.82
CA ARG A 102 17.33 1.50 7.16
C ARG A 102 15.88 1.47 7.63
N ASP A 103 15.47 0.40 8.31
CA ASP A 103 14.12 0.24 8.87
C ASP A 103 12.98 0.35 7.85
N HIS A 104 13.29 0.06 6.57
CA HIS A 104 12.33 -0.02 5.49
C HIS A 104 12.20 -1.46 4.99
N ALA A 105 10.96 -1.85 4.70
CA ALA A 105 10.66 -3.12 4.04
C ALA A 105 9.61 -2.92 2.96
N VAL A 106 9.77 -3.65 1.86
CA VAL A 106 8.73 -3.77 0.83
C VAL A 106 7.99 -5.08 1.03
N VAL A 107 6.67 -4.99 1.09
CA VAL A 107 5.78 -6.15 1.13
C VAL A 107 5.00 -6.21 -0.17
N VAL A 108 5.02 -7.37 -0.83
CA VAL A 108 4.22 -7.68 -2.01
C VAL A 108 3.11 -8.64 -1.60
N GLY A 109 1.88 -8.32 -1.98
CA GLY A 109 0.72 -9.14 -1.70
C GLY A 109 -0.26 -9.17 -2.86
N LYS A 110 -1.10 -10.20 -2.87
CA LYS A 110 -2.17 -10.40 -3.84
C LYS A 110 -3.52 -10.14 -3.19
N TYR A 111 -4.32 -9.29 -3.79
CA TYR A 111 -5.66 -8.96 -3.30
C TYR A 111 -6.67 -10.02 -3.73
N VAL A 112 -7.34 -10.63 -2.75
CA VAL A 112 -8.29 -11.72 -2.96
C VAL A 112 -9.65 -11.26 -2.46
N ARG A 113 -10.50 -10.77 -3.37
CA ARG A 113 -11.79 -10.18 -3.01
C ARG A 113 -12.78 -11.22 -2.47
N ASN A 114 -12.73 -12.43 -3.00
CA ASN A 114 -13.61 -13.55 -2.63
C ASN A 114 -12.78 -14.64 -1.94
N LYS A 115 -13.13 -14.98 -0.69
CA LYS A 115 -12.64 -16.17 0.00
C LYS A 115 -13.51 -17.37 -0.34
#